data_AF-A0A7Y3ERD4-F1
#
_entry.id   AF-A0A7Y3ERD4-F1
#
_cell.length_a   1.000
_cell.length_b   1.000
_cell.length_c   1.000
_cell.angle_alpha   90.00
_cell.angle_beta   90.00
_cell.angle_gamma   90.00
#
_symmetry.space_group_name_H-M   'P 1'
#
loop_
_entity.id
_entity.type
_entity.pdbx_description
1 polymer ?
#
loop_
_entity_poly.entity_id
_entity_poly.type
_entity_poly.pdbx_seq_one_letter_code
_entity_poly.pdbx_strand_id
1 'polypeptide(L)'
;MRISNYIIVFVILFLFHNDVYGQIGGRFAFESAGLPGNARLSALGGSLIAVIDEDVTLAQINPAALDSLSDHQFAINHNFHFAGTQFGNLAFGKHLKRSGISTHASFQYYDYGTFDLTDDIGNINGEFSAGEYAF
;
A
#
# COMPACT_ATOMS: atom_id res chain seq x y z
N MET A 1 -9.38 57.72 9.18
CA MET A 1 -9.03 57.26 7.82
C MET A 1 -8.10 56.02 7.86
N ARG A 2 -8.38 54.99 8.68
CA ARG A 2 -7.54 53.77 8.78
C ARG A 2 -8.24 52.47 8.35
N ILE A 3 -9.57 52.45 8.31
CA ILE A 3 -10.38 51.26 7.91
C ILE A 3 -10.24 50.93 6.42
N SER A 4 -10.05 51.94 5.55
CA SER A 4 -9.95 51.74 4.09
C SER A 4 -8.74 50.92 3.66
N ASN A 5 -7.60 51.02 4.35
CA ASN A 5 -6.38 50.30 3.96
C ASN A 5 -6.46 48.80 4.27
N TYR A 6 -7.14 48.41 5.36
CA TYR A 6 -7.35 46.99 5.69
C TYR A 6 -8.28 46.30 4.68
N ILE A 7 -9.29 47.02 4.19
CA ILE A 7 -10.21 46.50 3.16
C ILE A 7 -9.44 46.26 1.85
N ILE A 8 -8.56 47.18 1.45
CA ILE A 8 -7.75 47.02 0.24
C ILE A 8 -6.80 45.82 0.37
N VAL A 9 -6.14 45.65 1.51
CA VAL A 9 -5.25 44.49 1.77
C VAL A 9 -6.03 43.17 1.75
N PHE A 10 -7.23 43.14 2.33
CA PHE A 10 -8.08 41.96 2.32
C PHE A 10 -8.52 41.58 0.90
N VAL A 11 -8.91 42.57 0.09
CA VAL A 11 -9.28 42.37 -1.31
C VAL A 11 -8.09 41.86 -2.14
N ILE A 12 -6.89 42.41 -1.92
CA ILE A 12 -5.67 41.93 -2.58
C ILE A 12 -5.39 40.47 -2.22
N LEU A 13 -5.46 40.08 -0.95
CA LEU A 13 -5.27 38.69 -0.53
C LEU A 13 -6.30 37.72 -1.15
N PHE A 14 -7.54 38.17 -1.31
CA PHE A 14 -8.59 37.37 -1.93
C PHE A 14 -8.38 37.18 -3.45
N LEU A 15 -7.77 38.16 -4.12
CA LEU A 15 -7.46 38.10 -5.56
C LEU A 15 -6.23 37.25 -5.89
N PHE A 16 -5.40 36.89 -4.90
CA PHE A 16 -4.20 36.05 -5.06
C PHE A 16 -4.39 34.61 -4.55
N HIS A 17 -5.64 34.11 -4.47
CA HIS A 17 -5.84 32.70 -4.15
C HIS A 17 -5.35 31.83 -5.32
N ASN A 18 -4.59 30.78 -5.03
CA ASN A 18 -4.29 29.74 -6.00
C ASN A 18 -5.40 28.68 -5.91
N ASP A 19 -5.85 28.16 -7.05
CA ASP A 19 -6.74 27.01 -7.08
C ASP A 19 -6.01 25.79 -6.53
N VAL A 20 -6.42 25.32 -5.35
CA VAL A 20 -5.87 24.12 -4.75
C VAL A 20 -6.66 22.93 -5.28
N TYR A 21 -6.06 22.15 -6.18
CA TYR A 21 -6.62 20.87 -6.58
C TYR A 21 -6.46 19.87 -5.42
N GLY A 22 -7.56 19.23 -5.02
CA GLY A 22 -7.53 18.14 -4.05
C GLY A 22 -6.76 16.92 -4.60
N GLN A 23 -6.27 16.08 -3.70
CA GLN A 23 -5.64 14.82 -4.08
C GLN A 23 -6.66 13.94 -4.79
N ILE A 24 -6.33 13.48 -6.00
CA ILE A 24 -7.18 12.54 -6.73
C ILE A 24 -6.73 11.13 -6.37
N GLY A 25 -7.18 10.65 -5.20
CA GLY A 25 -6.97 9.28 -4.72
C GLY A 25 -8.06 8.31 -5.19
N GLY A 26 -7.81 7.01 -5.07
CA GLY A 26 -8.82 5.97 -5.32
C GLY A 26 -9.24 5.86 -6.79
N ARG A 27 -8.32 6.13 -7.72
CA ARG A 27 -8.59 5.98 -9.15
C ARG A 27 -8.57 4.52 -9.61
N PHE A 28 -7.93 3.66 -8.82
CA PHE A 28 -7.77 2.25 -9.12
C PHE A 28 -8.46 1.40 -8.06
N ALA A 29 -9.01 0.27 -8.49
CA ALA A 29 -9.46 -0.77 -7.58
C ALA A 29 -8.26 -1.62 -7.16
N PHE A 30 -8.30 -2.18 -5.93
CA PHE A 30 -7.28 -3.08 -5.41
C PHE A 30 -5.86 -2.49 -5.35
N GLU A 31 -5.72 -1.22 -4.95
CA GLU A 31 -4.40 -0.58 -4.76
C GLU A 31 -3.54 -1.32 -3.72
N SER A 32 -4.15 -2.06 -2.80
CA SER A 32 -3.45 -2.91 -1.82
C SER A 32 -2.56 -3.99 -2.48
N ALA A 33 -2.91 -4.47 -3.68
CA ALA A 33 -2.15 -5.49 -4.40
C ALA A 33 -0.78 -4.97 -4.90
N GLY A 34 -0.63 -3.64 -5.00
CA GLY A 34 0.63 -2.99 -5.39
C GLY A 34 1.52 -2.61 -4.21
N LEU A 35 1.11 -2.89 -2.96
CA LEU A 35 1.90 -2.54 -1.79
C LEU A 35 3.16 -3.39 -1.67
N PRO A 36 4.27 -2.83 -1.14
CA PRO A 36 5.51 -3.57 -0.98
C PRO A 36 5.35 -4.70 0.05
N GLY A 37 5.38 -5.94 -0.43
CA GLY A 37 5.14 -7.17 0.36
C GLY A 37 6.23 -7.56 1.36
N ASN A 38 7.33 -6.81 1.49
CA ASN A 38 8.41 -7.14 2.42
C ASN A 38 9.15 -5.87 2.91
N ALA A 39 9.87 -5.98 4.03
CA ALA A 39 10.56 -4.85 4.64
C ALA A 39 11.67 -4.25 3.77
N ARG A 40 12.41 -5.07 3.02
CA ARG A 40 13.51 -4.64 2.15
C ARG A 40 13.01 -3.81 0.97
N LEU A 41 11.95 -4.25 0.31
CA LEU A 41 11.29 -3.56 -0.78
C LEU A 41 10.69 -2.23 -0.29
N SER A 42 10.03 -2.23 0.87
CA SER A 42 9.53 -1.00 1.50
C SER A 42 10.66 0.00 1.78
N ALA A 43 11.78 -0.46 2.35
CA ALA A 43 12.93 0.39 2.68
C ALA A 43 13.64 0.95 1.43
N LEU A 44 13.54 0.26 0.29
CA LEU A 44 14.13 0.67 -0.99
C LEU A 44 13.15 1.45 -1.88
N GLY A 45 12.09 2.02 -1.30
CA GLY A 45 11.14 2.88 -2.02
C GLY A 45 10.16 2.13 -2.91
N GLY A 46 9.91 0.85 -2.64
CA GLY A 46 8.94 0.03 -3.36
C GLY A 46 9.42 -0.49 -4.72
N SER A 47 10.70 -0.33 -5.06
CA SER A 47 11.25 -0.75 -6.36
C SER A 47 12.52 -1.58 -6.20
N LEU A 48 12.41 -2.87 -6.50
CA LEU A 48 13.55 -3.80 -6.51
C LEU A 48 13.47 -4.82 -7.66
N ILE A 49 12.99 -4.38 -8.82
CA ILE A 49 12.58 -5.27 -9.92
C ILE A 49 13.72 -6.05 -10.60
N ALA A 50 14.96 -5.60 -10.47
CA ALA A 50 16.11 -6.14 -11.21
C ALA A 50 17.06 -6.98 -10.34
N VAL A 51 16.76 -7.14 -9.04
CA VAL A 51 17.59 -7.94 -8.14
C VAL A 51 17.16 -9.40 -8.19
N ILE A 52 18.15 -10.29 -8.29
CA ILE A 52 17.98 -11.74 -8.24
C ILE A 52 18.88 -12.25 -7.12
N ASP A 53 18.28 -12.68 -6.03
CA ASP A 53 18.96 -13.24 -4.87
C ASP A 53 18.05 -14.22 -4.10
N GLU A 54 18.49 -14.64 -2.92
CA GLU A 54 17.77 -15.56 -2.03
C GLU A 54 16.59 -14.85 -1.32
N ASP A 55 15.69 -14.22 -2.09
CA ASP A 55 14.47 -13.57 -1.62
C ASP A 55 13.27 -13.93 -2.51
N VAL A 56 12.53 -14.95 -2.08
CA VAL A 56 11.33 -15.46 -2.76
C VAL A 56 10.27 -14.39 -3.01
N THR A 57 10.21 -13.35 -2.21
CA THR A 57 9.18 -12.31 -2.34
C THR A 57 9.40 -11.40 -3.55
N LEU A 58 10.61 -11.37 -4.12
CA LEU A 58 10.90 -10.60 -5.33
C LEU A 58 10.16 -11.14 -6.57
N ALA A 59 9.80 -12.42 -6.55
CA ALA A 59 8.98 -13.02 -7.60
C ALA A 59 7.57 -12.42 -7.68
N GLN A 60 7.06 -11.80 -6.60
CA GLN A 60 5.77 -11.12 -6.58
C GLN A 60 5.76 -9.82 -7.39
N ILE A 61 6.88 -9.08 -7.37
CA ILE A 61 7.02 -7.84 -8.14
C ILE A 61 7.58 -8.08 -9.54
N ASN A 62 8.36 -9.14 -9.72
CA ASN A 62 8.90 -9.56 -11.00
C ASN A 62 9.07 -11.09 -11.04
N PRO A 63 8.17 -11.83 -11.71
CA PRO A 63 8.30 -13.28 -11.84
C PRO A 63 9.60 -13.74 -12.51
N ALA A 64 10.25 -12.89 -13.32
CA ALA A 64 11.53 -13.21 -13.94
C ALA A 64 12.71 -13.19 -12.97
N ALA A 65 12.54 -12.65 -11.76
CA ALA A 65 13.55 -12.69 -10.71
C ALA A 65 13.56 -14.03 -9.94
N LEU A 66 12.58 -14.91 -10.18
CA LEU A 66 12.50 -16.20 -9.52
C LEU A 66 13.53 -17.19 -10.09
N ASP A 67 14.46 -17.64 -9.25
CA ASP A 67 15.50 -18.60 -9.60
C ASP A 67 15.54 -19.76 -8.59
N SER A 68 16.33 -20.78 -8.90
CA SER A 68 16.78 -21.88 -8.06
C SER A 68 17.37 -21.45 -6.71
N LEU A 69 17.80 -20.19 -6.56
CA LEU A 69 18.23 -19.61 -5.28
C LEU A 69 17.11 -19.59 -4.23
N SER A 70 15.85 -19.50 -4.66
CA SER A 70 14.66 -19.48 -3.77
C SER A 70 14.02 -20.86 -3.59
N ASP A 71 14.75 -21.96 -3.82
CA ASP A 71 14.21 -23.32 -3.64
C ASP A 71 13.89 -23.62 -2.16
N HIS A 72 12.65 -24.02 -1.88
CA HIS A 72 12.11 -24.25 -0.52
C HIS A 72 12.12 -23.01 0.37
N GLN A 73 12.17 -21.82 -0.22
CA GLN A 73 12.16 -20.59 0.56
C GLN A 73 10.72 -20.23 0.93
N PHE A 74 10.53 -19.89 2.20
CA PHE A 74 9.27 -19.40 2.74
C PHE A 74 9.50 -18.05 3.41
N ALA A 75 8.64 -17.08 3.15
CA ALA A 75 8.73 -15.74 3.70
C ALA A 75 7.38 -15.31 4.31
N ILE A 76 7.46 -14.71 5.49
CA ILE A 76 6.35 -14.05 6.17
C ILE A 76 6.74 -12.61 6.42
N ASN A 77 5.89 -11.67 6.02
CA ASN A 77 6.09 -10.25 6.24
C ASN A 77 4.80 -9.62 6.77
N HIS A 78 4.95 -8.60 7.62
CA HIS A 78 3.84 -7.84 8.18
C HIS A 78 4.24 -6.38 8.31
N ASN A 79 3.39 -5.49 7.82
CA ASN A 79 3.54 -4.05 7.90
C ASN A 79 2.42 -3.48 8.78
N PHE A 80 2.82 -2.75 9.82
CA PHE A 80 1.91 -2.02 10.71
C PHE A 80 1.85 -0.56 10.27
N HIS A 81 0.69 -0.08 9.82
CA HIS A 81 0.52 1.33 9.46
C HIS A 81 -0.06 2.12 10.63
N PHE A 82 0.30 3.41 10.72
CA PHE A 82 -0.03 4.26 11.87
C PHE A 82 -1.54 4.50 12.10
N ALA A 83 -2.37 4.29 11.09
CA ALA A 83 -3.83 4.47 11.18
C ALA A 83 -4.57 3.21 11.69
N GLY A 84 -3.86 2.20 12.18
CA GLY A 84 -4.45 0.93 12.63
C GLY A 84 -4.69 -0.08 11.49
N THR A 85 -4.34 0.27 10.24
CA THR A 85 -4.39 -0.67 9.12
C THR A 85 -3.18 -1.61 9.14
N GLN A 86 -3.38 -2.84 8.69
CA GLN A 86 -2.36 -3.87 8.70
C GLN A 86 -2.25 -4.52 7.32
N PHE A 87 -1.02 -4.82 6.90
CA PHE A 87 -0.78 -5.48 5.63
C PHE A 87 0.18 -6.65 5.83
N GLY A 88 -0.24 -7.86 5.47
CA GLY A 88 0.58 -9.04 5.57
C GLY A 88 0.79 -9.73 4.25
N ASN A 89 1.93 -10.39 4.12
CA ASN A 89 2.34 -11.10 2.92
C ASN A 89 3.03 -12.42 3.29
N LEU A 90 2.63 -13.49 2.61
CA LEU A 90 3.19 -14.82 2.68
C LEU A 90 3.66 -15.20 1.29
N ALA A 91 4.87 -15.73 1.16
CA ALA A 91 5.41 -16.19 -0.13
C ALA A 91 6.14 -17.52 0.03
N PHE A 92 6.01 -18.38 -0.97
CA PHE A 92 6.68 -19.66 -1.04
C PHE A 92 7.24 -19.93 -2.43
N GLY A 93 8.46 -20.46 -2.46
CA GLY A 93 9.23 -20.72 -3.66
C GLY A 93 9.70 -22.17 -3.69
N LYS A 94 9.64 -22.77 -4.88
CA LYS A 94 10.07 -24.15 -5.10
C LYS A 94 10.70 -24.30 -6.47
N HIS A 95 11.89 -24.88 -6.53
CA HIS A 95 12.56 -25.21 -7.78
C HIS A 95 12.43 -26.71 -8.12
N LEU A 96 11.87 -26.99 -9.28
CA LEU A 96 11.63 -28.33 -9.80
C LEU A 96 12.84 -28.76 -10.64
N LYS A 97 13.88 -29.30 -9.97
CA LYS A 97 15.16 -29.69 -10.58
C LYS A 97 15.04 -30.55 -11.86
N ARG A 98 14.02 -31.41 -11.94
CA ARG A 98 13.81 -32.29 -13.10
C ARG A 98 13.36 -31.54 -14.36
N SER A 99 12.56 -30.49 -14.20
CA SER A 99 12.04 -29.69 -15.32
C SER A 99 12.78 -28.36 -15.49
N GLY A 100 13.62 -27.97 -14.54
CA GLY A 100 14.28 -26.65 -14.52
C GLY A 100 13.32 -25.49 -14.25
N ILE A 101 12.10 -25.77 -13.77
CA ILE A 101 11.06 -24.77 -13.54
C ILE A 101 11.12 -24.31 -12.08
N SER A 102 11.15 -23.00 -11.86
CA SER A 102 10.88 -22.41 -10.55
C SER A 102 9.41 -22.00 -10.44
N THR A 103 8.78 -22.32 -9.33
CA THR A 103 7.38 -21.99 -9.04
C THR A 103 7.30 -21.12 -7.80
N HIS A 104 6.34 -20.20 -7.79
CA HIS A 104 6.11 -19.26 -6.71
C HIS A 104 4.61 -19.19 -6.41
N ALA A 105 4.27 -19.09 -5.14
CA ALA A 105 2.91 -18.82 -4.68
C ALA A 105 2.97 -17.77 -3.57
N SER A 106 2.01 -16.85 -3.55
CA SER A 106 1.90 -15.85 -2.50
C SER A 106 0.48 -15.69 -2.01
N PHE A 107 0.35 -15.10 -0.83
CA PHE A 107 -0.92 -14.67 -0.27
C PHE A 107 -0.70 -13.34 0.43
N GLN A 108 -1.54 -12.36 0.12
CA GLN A 108 -1.52 -11.03 0.69
C GLN A 108 -2.86 -10.74 1.35
N TYR A 109 -2.84 -10.06 2.49
CA TYR A 109 -4.03 -9.51 3.10
C TYR A 109 -3.81 -8.06 3.51
N TYR A 110 -4.87 -7.26 3.40
CA TYR A 110 -4.91 -5.89 3.87
C TYR A 110 -6.12 -5.72 4.78
N ASP A 111 -5.89 -5.37 6.04
CA ASP A 111 -6.89 -5.06 7.05
C ASP A 111 -6.99 -3.55 7.18
N TYR A 112 -8.18 -3.01 6.93
CA TYR A 112 -8.45 -1.56 7.01
C TYR A 112 -8.69 -1.08 8.45
N GLY A 113 -8.60 -1.97 9.44
CA GLY A 113 -8.86 -1.66 10.84
C GLY A 113 -10.35 -1.57 11.14
N THR A 114 -10.65 -0.88 12.24
CA THR A 114 -12.00 -0.74 12.76
C THR A 114 -12.51 0.69 12.56
N PHE A 115 -13.76 0.81 12.12
CA PHE A 115 -14.45 2.07 11.87
C PHE A 115 -15.71 2.17 12.73
N ASP A 116 -16.02 3.39 13.17
CA ASP A 116 -17.28 3.69 13.85
C ASP A 116 -18.45 3.64 12.86
N LEU A 117 -19.46 2.83 13.18
CA LEU A 117 -20.71 2.79 12.45
C LEU A 117 -21.60 3.94 12.91
N THR A 118 -21.78 4.97 12.07
CA THR A 118 -22.58 6.16 12.39
C THR A 118 -23.84 6.29 11.54
N ASP A 119 -24.91 6.85 12.11
CA ASP A 119 -26.08 7.29 11.35
C ASP A 119 -25.89 8.70 10.74
N ASP A 120 -26.88 9.18 10.00
CA ASP A 120 -26.86 10.46 9.29
C ASP A 120 -26.80 11.69 10.21
N ILE A 121 -27.12 11.52 11.50
CA ILE A 121 -27.02 12.57 12.53
C ILE A 121 -25.82 12.38 13.47
N GLY A 122 -24.99 11.35 13.23
CA GLY A 122 -23.71 11.13 13.91
C GLY A 122 -23.78 10.28 15.18
N ASN A 123 -24.87 9.56 15.45
CA ASN A 123 -24.89 8.60 16.58
C ASN A 123 -24.09 7.36 16.23
N ILE A 124 -23.22 6.93 17.15
CA ILE A 124 -22.43 5.70 17.03
C ILE A 124 -23.31 4.51 17.40
N ASN A 125 -23.52 3.62 16.42
CA ASN A 125 -24.36 2.43 16.52
C ASN A 125 -23.56 1.12 16.59
N GLY A 126 -22.23 1.20 16.61
CA GLY A 126 -21.33 0.06 16.70
C GLY A 126 -20.03 0.29 15.95
N GLU A 127 -19.36 -0.81 15.60
CA GLU A 127 -18.10 -0.83 14.87
C GLU A 127 -18.20 -1.79 13.68
N PHE A 128 -17.49 -1.49 12.60
CA PHE A 128 -17.32 -2.41 11.46
C PHE A 128 -15.86 -2.42 10.99
N SER A 129 -15.46 -3.47 10.29
CA SER A 129 -14.14 -3.59 9.67
C SER A 129 -14.24 -3.99 8.20
N ALA A 130 -13.15 -3.82 7.46
CA ALA A 130 -13.03 -4.21 6.07
C ALA A 130 -11.65 -4.80 5.80
N GLY A 131 -11.55 -5.67 4.79
CA GLY A 131 -10.27 -6.23 4.39
C GLY A 131 -10.26 -6.74 2.95
N GLU A 132 -9.06 -6.84 2.39
CA GLU A 132 -8.76 -7.35 1.06
C GLU A 132 -7.80 -8.54 1.14
N TYR A 133 -7.94 -9.48 0.20
CA TYR A 133 -7.12 -10.69 0.12
C TYR A 133 -6.76 -10.97 -1.34
N ALA A 134 -5.50 -11.29 -1.61
CA ALA A 134 -4.99 -11.59 -2.96
C ALA A 134 -4.02 -12.79 -2.93
N PHE A 135 -3.97 -13.58 -4.01
CA PHE A 135 -3.13 -14.77 -4.13
C PHE A 135 -2.55 -14.94 -5.54
#